data_AF-A0A0Q5VIR2-F1
#
_entry.id   AF-A0A0Q5VIR2-F1
#
_cell.length_a   1.000
_cell.length_b   1.000
_cell.length_c   1.000
_cell.angle_alpha   90.00
_cell.angle_beta   90.00
_cell.angle_gamma   90.00
#
_symmetry.space_group_name_H-M   'P 1'
#
loop_
_entity.id
_entity.type
_entity.pdbx_description
1 polymer ?
#
loop_
_entity_poly.entity_id
_entity_poly.type
_entity_poly.pdbx_seq_one_letter_code
_entity_poly.pdbx_strand_id
1 'polypeptide(L)'
;MSMLEITDITKDYGASRALHPVSLSVDEGEFVTILGPSGCGKSSLLRIVMGISQQSGGEIRLAGKRIDMLPPERRDIAMVFQSYALFPHMTVEQNLRFGLRMKNVAKAEQQRRIAHAMEICTLTGLSSRMPRQLSGGQQQRVALARAIVMQPNLLLFDEPLSNLDAKLRDTLRHELVALHRRIGATSLYVTHDQAEAMAMSDRIVVMNAGRVIEVGTPLELYRSPRQAFTAGFLGQTNLLAVTASGRKAHLPWGQLVDLAEDAAGPGQVSVRPESIGIRACDRGGRDTGSCAPATVAGVSFMGASALYTVAIGDTLLKVSQAGGDALIEPGRTVALSFPDRLPLLEDRAPDREAA
;
A
#
# COMPACT_ATOMS: atom_id res chain seq x y z
N MET A 1 -8.35 10.76 -17.53
CA MET A 1 -9.22 11.82 -16.98
C MET A 1 -9.59 11.37 -15.60
N SER A 2 -9.53 12.27 -14.61
CA SER A 2 -9.79 11.91 -13.22
C SER A 2 -11.26 11.48 -13.05
N MET A 3 -11.48 10.26 -12.59
CA MET A 3 -12.79 9.74 -12.22
C MET A 3 -13.20 10.22 -10.84
N LEU A 4 -12.27 10.27 -9.88
CA LEU A 4 -12.49 10.80 -8.53
C LEU A 4 -11.50 11.95 -8.26
N GLU A 5 -12.00 13.09 -7.83
CA GLU A 5 -11.19 14.23 -7.38
C GLU A 5 -11.58 14.58 -5.95
N ILE A 6 -10.60 14.59 -5.07
CA ILE A 6 -10.70 15.01 -3.68
C ILE A 6 -9.83 16.25 -3.54
N THR A 7 -10.42 17.38 -3.14
CA THR A 7 -9.71 18.65 -3.03
C THR A 7 -9.83 19.20 -1.62
N ASP A 8 -8.71 19.30 -0.93
CA ASP A 8 -8.51 19.91 0.38
C ASP A 8 -9.51 19.42 1.44
N ILE A 9 -9.84 18.13 1.42
CA ILE A 9 -10.75 17.55 2.39
C ILE A 9 -10.14 17.64 3.78
N THR A 10 -10.87 18.29 4.69
CA THR A 10 -10.53 18.35 6.11
C THR A 10 -11.60 17.68 6.95
N LYS A 11 -11.22 17.20 8.13
CA LYS A 11 -12.15 16.62 9.09
C LYS A 11 -11.72 16.92 10.50
N ASP A 12 -12.60 17.61 11.22
CA ASP A 12 -12.48 17.92 12.63
C ASP A 12 -13.54 17.14 13.43
N TYR A 13 -13.13 16.60 14.59
CA TYR A 13 -13.99 16.00 15.60
C TYR A 13 -13.83 16.80 16.89
N GLY A 14 -14.75 17.74 17.12
CA GLY A 14 -14.60 18.73 18.18
C GLY A 14 -13.35 19.58 17.96
N ALA A 15 -12.44 19.60 18.94
CA ALA A 15 -11.18 20.33 18.84
C ALA A 15 -10.05 19.55 18.13
N SER A 16 -10.25 18.26 17.83
CA SER A 16 -9.21 17.41 17.23
C SER A 16 -9.36 17.34 15.71
N ARG A 17 -8.30 17.67 14.97
CA ARG A 17 -8.25 17.52 13.51
C ARG A 17 -7.80 16.12 13.14
N ALA A 18 -8.71 15.34 12.58
CA ALA A 18 -8.43 13.98 12.10
C ALA A 18 -7.91 13.95 10.66
N LEU A 19 -8.33 14.89 9.81
CA LEU A 19 -7.77 15.09 8.47
C LEU A 19 -7.35 16.54 8.31
N HIS A 20 -6.06 16.74 8.05
CA HIS A 20 -5.55 17.95 7.44
C HIS A 20 -5.98 18.01 5.97
N PRO A 21 -5.83 19.14 5.25
CA PRO A 21 -6.23 19.21 3.85
C PRO A 21 -5.62 18.05 3.05
N VAL A 22 -6.47 17.12 2.63
CA VAL A 22 -6.10 15.97 1.80
C VAL A 22 -6.63 16.21 0.40
N SER A 23 -5.70 16.18 -0.56
CA SER A 23 -6.00 16.27 -1.98
C SER A 23 -5.46 15.02 -2.68
N LEU A 24 -6.30 14.36 -3.48
CA LEU A 24 -5.91 13.23 -4.32
C LEU A 24 -6.84 13.09 -5.52
N SER A 25 -6.37 12.40 -6.55
CA SER A 25 -7.15 12.00 -7.71
C SER A 25 -7.08 10.49 -7.94
N VAL A 26 -8.09 9.95 -8.62
CA VAL A 26 -8.07 8.58 -9.14
C VAL A 26 -8.54 8.65 -10.59
N ASP A 27 -7.70 8.23 -11.52
CA ASP A 27 -8.02 8.18 -12.94
C ASP A 27 -8.99 7.03 -13.26
N GLU A 28 -9.73 7.16 -14.36
CA GLU A 28 -10.64 6.12 -14.81
C GLU A 28 -9.93 4.77 -15.02
N GLY A 29 -10.45 3.72 -14.37
CA GLY A 29 -9.89 2.38 -14.41
C GLY A 29 -8.67 2.15 -13.51
N GLU A 30 -8.17 3.18 -12.81
CA GLU A 30 -7.01 3.09 -11.92
C GLU A 30 -7.36 2.35 -10.61
N PHE A 31 -6.42 1.56 -10.10
CA PHE A 31 -6.44 0.99 -8.75
C PHE A 31 -5.52 1.78 -7.82
N VAL A 32 -6.11 2.67 -7.02
CA VAL A 32 -5.38 3.49 -6.04
C VAL A 32 -5.55 2.92 -4.64
N THR A 33 -4.44 2.73 -3.93
CA THR A 33 -4.46 2.31 -2.52
C THR A 33 -4.08 3.45 -1.59
N ILE A 34 -4.92 3.73 -0.60
CA ILE A 34 -4.57 4.55 0.57
C ILE A 34 -3.94 3.63 1.61
N LEU A 35 -2.67 3.90 1.92
CA LEU A 35 -1.86 3.10 2.82
C LEU A 35 -1.37 3.97 3.98
N GLY A 36 -1.34 3.42 5.19
CA GLY A 36 -0.77 4.10 6.35
C GLY A 36 -1.05 3.38 7.66
N PRO A 37 -0.46 3.83 8.78
CA PRO A 37 -0.66 3.20 10.07
C PRO A 37 -2.11 3.34 10.58
N SER A 38 -2.45 2.56 11.59
CA SER A 38 -3.74 2.70 12.29
C SER A 38 -3.92 4.11 12.82
N GLY A 39 -5.13 4.68 12.66
CA GLY A 39 -5.44 6.02 13.14
C GLY A 39 -4.97 7.18 12.25
N CYS A 40 -4.31 6.95 11.10
CA CYS A 40 -3.86 8.05 10.24
C CYS A 40 -4.97 8.73 9.40
N GLY A 41 -6.24 8.34 9.57
CA GLY A 41 -7.39 8.99 8.93
C GLY A 41 -7.96 8.29 7.69
N LYS A 42 -7.42 7.14 7.26
CA LYS A 42 -7.88 6.43 6.05
C LYS A 42 -9.38 6.11 6.06
N SER A 43 -9.87 5.47 7.10
CA SER A 43 -11.30 5.11 7.21
C SER A 43 -12.19 6.34 7.38
N SER A 44 -11.67 7.44 7.98
CA SER A 44 -12.38 8.71 8.03
C SER A 44 -12.55 9.32 6.64
N LEU A 45 -11.48 9.34 5.84
CA LEU A 45 -11.53 9.79 4.45
C LEU A 45 -12.48 8.93 3.63
N LEU A 46 -12.40 7.60 3.76
CA LEU A 46 -13.28 6.68 3.06
C LEU A 46 -14.76 6.90 3.41
N ARG A 47 -15.09 7.06 4.69
CA ARG A 47 -16.46 7.40 5.14
C ARG A 47 -16.95 8.73 4.60
N ILE A 48 -16.05 9.71 4.43
CA ILE A 48 -16.38 10.99 3.81
C ILE A 48 -16.68 10.82 2.32
N VAL A 49 -15.85 10.06 1.59
CA VAL A 49 -16.10 9.75 0.17
C VAL A 49 -17.43 9.02 -0.01
N MET A 50 -17.74 8.08 0.87
CA MET A 50 -19.03 7.37 0.90
C MET A 50 -20.23 8.25 1.26
N GLY A 51 -20.03 9.42 1.86
CA GLY A 51 -21.11 10.26 2.38
C GLY A 51 -21.71 9.80 3.71
N ILE A 52 -21.06 8.86 4.40
CA ILE A 52 -21.45 8.42 5.75
C ILE A 52 -21.07 9.48 6.79
N SER A 53 -19.95 10.18 6.57
CA SER A 53 -19.52 11.31 7.40
C SER A 53 -19.39 12.56 6.54
N GLN A 54 -19.83 13.70 7.05
CA GLN A 54 -19.62 14.98 6.38
C GLN A 54 -18.21 15.50 6.67
N GLN A 55 -17.52 16.01 5.65
CA GLN A 55 -16.25 16.72 5.81
C GLN A 55 -16.44 18.07 6.52
N SER A 56 -15.37 18.59 7.11
CA SER A 56 -15.35 19.95 7.69
C SER A 56 -15.06 21.03 6.64
N GLY A 57 -14.38 20.66 5.56
CA GLY A 57 -14.05 21.55 4.44
C GLY A 57 -13.53 20.75 3.25
N GLY A 58 -13.35 21.42 2.12
CA GLY A 58 -12.98 20.82 0.83
C GLY A 58 -14.19 20.31 0.03
N GLU A 59 -13.91 19.71 -1.12
CA GLU A 59 -14.93 19.16 -2.03
C GLU A 59 -14.52 17.82 -2.65
N ILE A 60 -15.53 17.07 -3.10
CA ILE A 60 -15.35 15.78 -3.77
C ILE A 60 -16.14 15.79 -5.07
N ARG A 61 -15.48 15.44 -6.16
CA ARG A 61 -16.10 15.26 -7.48
C ARG A 61 -15.92 13.82 -7.95
N LEU A 62 -16.98 13.25 -8.53
CA LEU A 62 -16.97 11.94 -9.16
C LEU A 62 -17.53 12.08 -10.58
N ALA A 63 -16.80 11.57 -11.58
CA ALA A 63 -17.12 11.75 -13.00
C ALA A 63 -17.44 13.22 -13.35
N GLY A 64 -16.63 14.15 -12.82
CA GLY A 64 -16.77 15.60 -12.99
C GLY A 64 -17.90 16.26 -12.19
N LYS A 65 -18.78 15.49 -11.54
CA LYS A 65 -19.92 16.00 -10.75
C LYS A 65 -19.56 16.13 -9.29
N ARG A 66 -19.92 17.23 -8.66
CA ARG A 66 -19.74 17.45 -7.22
C ARG A 66 -20.69 16.54 -6.41
N ILE A 67 -20.15 15.71 -5.52
CA ILE A 67 -20.91 14.69 -4.77
C ILE A 67 -20.86 14.85 -3.25
N ASP A 68 -20.05 15.76 -2.72
CA ASP A 68 -19.78 15.89 -1.28
C ASP A 68 -21.00 16.26 -0.43
N MET A 69 -22.05 16.82 -1.03
CA MET A 69 -23.32 17.12 -0.37
C MET A 69 -24.43 16.08 -0.63
N LEU A 70 -24.15 15.06 -1.45
CA LEU A 70 -25.12 14.00 -1.74
C LEU A 70 -25.12 12.95 -0.62
N PRO A 71 -26.28 12.37 -0.29
CA PRO A 71 -26.35 11.22 0.60
C PRO A 71 -25.73 9.98 -0.07
N PRO A 72 -25.28 8.97 0.71
CA PRO A 72 -24.55 7.80 0.20
C PRO A 72 -25.19 7.12 -1.01
N GLU A 73 -26.50 6.90 -0.98
CA GLU A 73 -27.25 6.20 -2.03
C GLU A 73 -27.30 6.95 -3.37
N ARG A 74 -26.93 8.24 -3.39
CA ARG A 74 -26.88 9.09 -4.59
C ARG A 74 -25.46 9.34 -5.11
N ARG A 75 -24.42 8.79 -4.48
CA ARG A 75 -23.01 9.04 -4.88
C ARG A 75 -22.51 8.15 -6.00
N ASP A 76 -23.28 7.16 -6.45
CA ASP A 76 -22.90 6.21 -7.50
C ASP A 76 -21.57 5.45 -7.24
N ILE A 77 -21.39 5.11 -5.97
CA ILE A 77 -20.26 4.35 -5.43
C ILE A 77 -20.78 3.00 -4.94
N ALA A 78 -20.00 1.94 -5.10
CA ALA A 78 -20.26 0.68 -4.39
C ALA A 78 -19.12 0.32 -3.43
N MET A 79 -19.50 -0.26 -2.29
CA MET A 79 -18.60 -0.55 -1.19
C MET A 79 -18.43 -2.05 -0.98
N VAL A 80 -17.20 -2.48 -0.79
CA VAL A 80 -16.83 -3.83 -0.34
C VAL A 80 -16.21 -3.72 1.06
N PHE A 81 -17.00 -4.13 2.07
CA PHE A 81 -16.63 -4.03 3.48
C PHE A 81 -15.69 -5.16 3.93
N GLN A 82 -14.89 -4.88 4.96
CA GLN A 82 -14.01 -5.83 5.66
C GLN A 82 -14.70 -7.15 6.07
N SER A 83 -15.93 -7.09 6.59
CA SER A 83 -16.70 -8.28 7.03
C SER A 83 -17.61 -8.87 5.95
N TYR A 84 -17.44 -8.46 4.70
CA TYR A 84 -18.29 -8.74 3.52
C TYR A 84 -19.72 -8.19 3.62
N ALA A 85 -20.25 -8.05 4.83
CA ALA A 85 -21.59 -7.54 5.14
C ALA A 85 -22.69 -8.19 4.30
N LEU A 86 -22.58 -9.51 4.03
CA LEU A 86 -23.60 -10.26 3.29
C LEU A 86 -24.87 -10.39 4.13
N PHE A 87 -26.04 -10.36 3.50
CA PHE A 87 -27.30 -10.61 4.18
C PHE A 87 -27.42 -12.11 4.47
N PRO A 88 -27.32 -12.55 5.75
CA PRO A 88 -27.17 -13.97 6.10
C PRO A 88 -28.45 -14.78 5.82
N HIS A 89 -29.58 -14.09 5.72
CA HIS A 89 -30.91 -14.64 5.47
C HIS A 89 -31.32 -14.56 3.99
N MET A 90 -30.40 -14.18 3.09
CA MET A 90 -30.63 -14.12 1.65
C MET A 90 -29.67 -15.06 0.92
N THR A 91 -30.12 -15.67 -0.18
CA THR A 91 -29.24 -16.42 -1.08
C THR A 91 -28.22 -15.51 -1.77
N VAL A 92 -27.22 -16.08 -2.44
CA VAL A 92 -26.28 -15.33 -3.30
C VAL A 92 -27.03 -14.47 -4.31
N GLU A 93 -27.96 -15.05 -5.05
CA GLU A 93 -28.75 -14.32 -6.05
C GLU A 93 -29.58 -13.19 -5.43
N GLN A 94 -30.17 -13.41 -4.25
CA GLN A 94 -30.92 -12.39 -3.53
C GLN A 94 -30.03 -11.26 -3.03
N ASN A 95 -28.80 -11.57 -2.57
CA ASN A 95 -27.81 -10.57 -2.18
C ASN A 95 -27.46 -9.64 -3.35
N LEU A 96 -27.22 -10.19 -4.55
CA LEU A 96 -26.92 -9.40 -5.75
C LEU A 96 -28.14 -8.61 -6.23
N ARG A 97 -29.34 -9.20 -6.13
CA ARG A 97 -30.58 -8.56 -6.61
C ARG A 97 -31.05 -7.40 -5.73
N PHE A 98 -30.71 -7.39 -4.44
CA PHE A 98 -31.24 -6.43 -3.47
C PHE A 98 -31.08 -4.97 -3.91
N GLY A 99 -29.84 -4.53 -4.20
CA GLY A 99 -29.56 -3.14 -4.60
C GLY A 99 -30.24 -2.71 -5.90
N LEU A 100 -30.35 -3.64 -6.86
CA LEU A 100 -31.04 -3.40 -8.13
C LEU A 100 -32.55 -3.18 -7.93
N ARG A 101 -33.19 -3.91 -7.01
CA ARG A 101 -34.60 -3.70 -6.67
C ARG A 101 -34.82 -2.36 -6.00
N MET A 102 -33.92 -1.94 -5.12
CA MET A 102 -34.00 -0.62 -4.47
C MET A 102 -33.85 0.53 -5.47
N LYS A 103 -33.04 0.35 -6.52
CA LYS A 103 -32.94 1.31 -7.65
C LYS A 103 -34.03 1.14 -8.72
N ASN A 104 -35.06 0.30 -8.50
CA ASN A 104 -36.14 0.03 -9.44
C ASN A 104 -35.68 -0.37 -10.87
N VAL A 105 -34.55 -1.10 -10.97
CA VAL A 105 -34.04 -1.58 -12.27
C VAL A 105 -35.02 -2.59 -12.88
N ALA A 106 -35.26 -2.55 -14.19
CA ALA A 106 -36.17 -3.46 -14.86
C ALA A 106 -35.76 -4.94 -14.68
N LYS A 107 -36.73 -5.85 -14.48
CA LYS A 107 -36.46 -7.28 -14.15
C LYS A 107 -35.52 -7.98 -15.15
N ALA A 108 -35.69 -7.73 -16.45
CA ALA A 108 -34.84 -8.31 -17.48
C ALA A 108 -33.38 -7.85 -17.34
N GLU A 109 -33.18 -6.57 -17.03
CA GLU A 109 -31.86 -6.00 -16.81
C GLU A 109 -31.23 -6.49 -15.50
N GLN A 110 -32.04 -6.68 -14.44
CA GLN A 110 -31.56 -7.30 -13.21
C GLN A 110 -30.98 -8.69 -13.50
N GLN A 111 -31.72 -9.52 -14.25
CA GLN A 111 -31.28 -10.88 -14.56
C GLN A 111 -29.99 -10.89 -15.38
N ARG A 112 -29.88 -10.00 -16.38
CA ARG A 112 -28.68 -9.85 -17.20
C ARG A 112 -27.46 -9.48 -16.35
N ARG A 113 -27.59 -8.44 -15.51
CA ARG A 113 -26.48 -7.98 -14.66
C ARG A 113 -26.07 -9.01 -13.61
N ILE A 114 -27.04 -9.69 -13.00
CA ILE A 114 -26.76 -10.76 -12.02
C ILE A 114 -26.01 -11.90 -12.70
N ALA A 115 -26.48 -12.37 -13.86
CA ALA A 115 -25.80 -13.44 -14.60
C ALA A 115 -24.34 -13.06 -14.94
N HIS A 116 -24.14 -11.85 -15.45
CA HIS A 116 -22.81 -11.33 -15.77
C HIS A 116 -21.90 -11.23 -14.53
N ALA A 117 -22.41 -10.69 -13.41
CA ALA A 117 -21.65 -10.59 -12.16
C ALA A 117 -21.29 -11.96 -11.59
N MET A 118 -22.20 -12.94 -11.69
CA MET A 118 -21.95 -14.32 -11.26
C MET A 118 -20.87 -14.99 -12.11
N GLU A 119 -20.86 -14.78 -13.42
CA GLU A 119 -19.85 -15.31 -14.34
C GLU A 119 -18.48 -14.69 -14.08
N ILE A 120 -18.41 -13.35 -14.05
CA ILE A 120 -17.15 -12.62 -13.84
C ILE A 120 -16.52 -12.98 -12.49
N CYS A 121 -17.32 -13.04 -11.43
CA CYS A 121 -16.86 -13.42 -10.10
C CYS A 121 -16.74 -14.93 -9.89
N THR A 122 -16.90 -15.76 -10.93
CA THR A 122 -16.75 -17.24 -10.84
C THR A 122 -17.62 -17.87 -9.74
N LEU A 123 -18.88 -17.46 -9.68
CA LEU A 123 -19.91 -17.93 -8.74
C LEU A 123 -20.95 -18.86 -9.41
N THR A 124 -20.71 -19.29 -10.64
CA THR A 124 -21.61 -20.18 -11.40
C THR A 124 -21.98 -21.42 -10.57
N GLY A 125 -23.28 -21.72 -10.48
CA GLY A 125 -23.81 -22.83 -9.68
C GLY A 125 -24.02 -22.55 -8.18
N LEU A 126 -23.67 -21.34 -7.69
CA LEU A 126 -23.83 -20.98 -6.27
C LEU A 126 -25.01 -20.06 -5.98
N SER A 127 -25.85 -19.72 -6.97
CA SER A 127 -26.92 -18.72 -6.87
C SER A 127 -27.92 -18.97 -5.71
N SER A 128 -28.24 -20.23 -5.44
CA SER A 128 -29.20 -20.66 -4.41
C SER A 128 -28.58 -20.87 -3.03
N ARG A 129 -27.25 -20.77 -2.89
CA ARG A 129 -26.56 -20.95 -1.62
C ARG A 129 -26.77 -19.74 -0.71
N MET A 130 -26.80 -19.99 0.59
CA MET A 130 -26.78 -18.98 1.65
C MET A 130 -25.33 -18.69 2.05
N PRO A 131 -25.00 -17.49 2.58
CA PRO A 131 -23.63 -17.14 2.99
C PRO A 131 -22.96 -18.17 3.91
N ARG A 132 -23.70 -18.75 4.86
CA ARG A 132 -23.20 -19.81 5.77
C ARG A 132 -22.76 -21.11 5.08
N GLN A 133 -23.13 -21.30 3.80
CA GLN A 133 -22.78 -22.48 3.00
C GLN A 133 -21.58 -22.23 2.08
N LEU A 134 -20.95 -21.06 2.18
CA LEU A 134 -19.86 -20.60 1.33
C LEU A 134 -18.55 -20.51 2.12
N SER A 135 -17.43 -20.81 1.46
CA SER A 135 -16.10 -20.51 2.01
C SER A 135 -15.86 -19.00 2.10
N GLY A 136 -14.84 -18.58 2.88
CA GLY A 136 -14.50 -17.16 3.01
C GLY A 136 -14.23 -16.46 1.66
N GLY A 137 -13.46 -17.10 0.78
CA GLY A 137 -13.20 -16.59 -0.57
C GLY A 137 -14.46 -16.51 -1.45
N GLN A 138 -15.37 -17.48 -1.33
CA GLN A 138 -16.66 -17.43 -2.02
C GLN A 138 -17.53 -16.28 -1.49
N GLN A 139 -17.57 -16.05 -0.17
CA GLN A 139 -18.30 -14.93 0.42
C GLN A 139 -17.74 -13.58 -0.07
N GLN A 140 -16.42 -13.44 -0.17
CA GLN A 140 -15.80 -12.25 -0.73
C GLN A 140 -16.20 -12.03 -2.19
N ARG A 141 -16.15 -13.08 -3.04
CA ARG A 141 -16.59 -13.02 -4.43
C ARG A 141 -18.06 -12.60 -4.55
N VAL A 142 -18.92 -13.05 -3.63
CA VAL A 142 -20.33 -12.60 -3.56
C VAL A 142 -20.44 -11.13 -3.18
N ALA A 143 -19.66 -10.66 -2.20
CA ALA A 143 -19.65 -9.25 -1.80
C ALA A 143 -19.21 -8.34 -2.96
N LEU A 144 -18.20 -8.77 -3.71
CA LEU A 144 -17.71 -8.08 -4.88
C LEU A 144 -18.71 -8.13 -6.05
N ALA A 145 -19.32 -9.28 -6.32
CA ALA A 145 -20.39 -9.41 -7.31
C ALA A 145 -21.57 -8.49 -6.99
N ARG A 146 -21.93 -8.35 -5.70
CA ARG A 146 -22.94 -7.39 -5.23
C ARG A 146 -22.55 -5.93 -5.47
N ALA A 147 -21.27 -5.58 -5.41
CA ALA A 147 -20.81 -4.25 -5.75
C ALA A 147 -20.86 -4.01 -7.28
N ILE A 148 -20.37 -4.97 -8.07
CA ILE A 148 -20.26 -4.88 -9.53
C ILE A 148 -21.62 -4.85 -10.22
N VAL A 149 -22.60 -5.60 -9.71
CA VAL A 149 -23.94 -5.65 -10.31
C VAL A 149 -24.60 -4.26 -10.41
N MET A 150 -24.18 -3.33 -9.54
CA MET A 150 -24.66 -1.95 -9.54
C MET A 150 -24.05 -1.10 -10.66
N GLN A 151 -22.96 -1.55 -11.28
CA GLN A 151 -22.17 -0.83 -12.29
C GLN A 151 -21.78 0.60 -11.82
N PRO A 152 -21.12 0.74 -10.65
CA PRO A 152 -20.75 2.04 -10.12
C PRO A 152 -19.57 2.65 -10.90
N ASN A 153 -19.45 3.98 -10.85
CA ASN A 153 -18.28 4.69 -11.37
C ASN A 153 -17.03 4.49 -10.49
N LEU A 154 -17.21 4.15 -9.21
CA LEU A 154 -16.13 3.91 -8.25
C LEU A 154 -16.43 2.72 -7.34
N LEU A 155 -15.48 1.81 -7.22
CA LEU A 155 -15.44 0.75 -6.21
C LEU A 155 -14.58 1.19 -5.03
N LEU A 156 -15.12 1.06 -3.82
CA LEU A 156 -14.42 1.31 -2.58
C LEU A 156 -14.19 0.01 -1.82
N PHE A 157 -12.99 -0.15 -1.27
CA PHE A 157 -12.61 -1.30 -0.45
C PHE A 157 -12.05 -0.82 0.90
N ASP A 158 -12.62 -1.31 2.00
CA ASP A 158 -12.15 -1.01 3.37
C ASP A 158 -11.57 -2.27 3.98
N GLU A 159 -10.24 -2.39 3.90
CA GLU A 159 -9.46 -3.51 4.42
C GLU A 159 -10.07 -4.90 4.15
N PRO A 160 -10.51 -5.22 2.92
CA PRO A 160 -11.33 -6.41 2.64
C PRO A 160 -10.61 -7.75 2.91
N LEU A 161 -9.29 -7.73 3.15
CA LEU A 161 -8.46 -8.91 3.33
C LEU A 161 -7.85 -9.04 4.73
N SER A 162 -8.05 -8.07 5.64
CA SER A 162 -7.31 -7.99 6.91
C SER A 162 -7.63 -9.08 7.93
N ASN A 163 -8.83 -9.69 7.85
CA ASN A 163 -9.28 -10.72 8.80
C ASN A 163 -9.00 -12.16 8.34
N LEU A 164 -8.16 -12.35 7.32
CA LEU A 164 -7.91 -13.65 6.68
C LEU A 164 -6.53 -14.19 7.03
N ASP A 165 -6.41 -15.52 7.06
CA ASP A 165 -5.12 -16.18 7.20
C ASP A 165 -4.20 -15.85 6.00
N ALA A 166 -2.89 -15.96 6.22
CA ALA A 166 -1.90 -15.52 5.24
C ALA A 166 -2.03 -16.20 3.86
N LYS A 167 -2.36 -17.49 3.82
CA LYS A 167 -2.43 -18.26 2.57
C LYS A 167 -3.68 -17.89 1.78
N LEU A 168 -4.83 -17.83 2.45
CA LEU A 168 -6.08 -17.41 1.84
C LEU A 168 -6.00 -15.95 1.37
N ARG A 169 -5.43 -15.07 2.19
CA ARG A 169 -5.20 -13.67 1.85
C ARG A 169 -4.36 -13.52 0.59
N ASP A 170 -3.25 -14.25 0.47
CA ASP A 170 -2.41 -14.19 -0.72
C ASP A 170 -3.16 -14.63 -1.99
N THR A 171 -3.92 -15.72 -1.90
CA THR A 171 -4.74 -16.21 -3.00
C THR A 171 -5.76 -15.15 -3.44
N LEU A 172 -6.49 -14.58 -2.48
CA LEU A 172 -7.54 -13.61 -2.75
C LEU A 172 -7.00 -12.27 -3.25
N ARG A 173 -5.77 -11.91 -2.86
CA ARG A 173 -5.06 -10.74 -3.38
C ARG A 173 -4.89 -10.84 -4.89
N HIS A 174 -4.34 -11.96 -5.38
CA HIS A 174 -4.14 -12.21 -6.80
C HIS A 174 -5.47 -12.23 -7.56
N GLU A 175 -6.49 -12.86 -6.98
CA GLU A 175 -7.83 -12.88 -7.56
C GLU A 175 -8.44 -11.48 -7.68
N LEU A 176 -8.29 -10.63 -6.66
CA LEU A 176 -8.87 -9.28 -6.68
C LEU A 176 -8.24 -8.42 -7.78
N VAL A 177 -6.91 -8.49 -7.96
CA VAL A 177 -6.20 -7.79 -9.04
C VAL A 177 -6.66 -8.28 -10.41
N ALA A 178 -6.72 -9.61 -10.59
CA ALA A 178 -7.18 -10.20 -11.85
C ALA A 178 -8.63 -9.79 -12.16
N LEU A 179 -9.48 -9.74 -11.14
CA LEU A 179 -10.88 -9.37 -11.26
C LEU A 179 -11.05 -7.89 -11.58
N HIS A 180 -10.34 -6.99 -10.89
CA HIS A 180 -10.30 -5.57 -11.21
C HIS A 180 -9.91 -5.34 -12.67
N ARG A 181 -8.83 -5.98 -13.15
CA ARG A 181 -8.39 -5.88 -14.56
C ARG A 181 -9.43 -6.36 -15.56
N ARG A 182 -10.20 -7.40 -15.23
CA ARG A 182 -11.30 -7.92 -16.07
C ARG A 182 -12.50 -6.98 -16.11
N ILE A 183 -12.77 -6.26 -15.03
CA ILE A 183 -13.92 -5.35 -14.92
C ILE A 183 -13.57 -3.97 -15.49
N GLY A 184 -12.32 -3.51 -15.33
CA GLY A 184 -11.89 -2.16 -15.70
C GLY A 184 -12.48 -1.06 -14.80
N ALA A 185 -12.88 -1.40 -13.58
CA ALA A 185 -13.53 -0.45 -12.67
C ALA A 185 -12.51 0.38 -11.89
N THR A 186 -12.71 1.70 -11.86
CA THR A 186 -11.98 2.62 -10.97
C THR A 186 -12.13 2.19 -9.52
N SER A 187 -11.01 2.05 -8.80
CA SER A 187 -10.98 1.46 -7.47
C SER A 187 -10.15 2.30 -6.50
N LEU A 188 -10.71 2.55 -5.31
CA LEU A 188 -9.99 3.11 -4.17
C LEU A 188 -9.98 2.09 -3.03
N TYR A 189 -8.79 1.64 -2.68
CA TYR A 189 -8.56 0.57 -1.72
C TYR A 189 -7.90 1.12 -0.45
N VAL A 190 -8.38 0.74 0.73
CA VAL A 190 -7.78 1.13 2.01
C VAL A 190 -7.19 -0.10 2.67
N THR A 191 -5.93 -0.01 3.09
CA THR A 191 -5.27 -1.06 3.86
C THR A 191 -4.16 -0.48 4.75
N HIS A 192 -3.75 -1.29 5.72
CA HIS A 192 -2.52 -1.10 6.48
C HIS A 192 -1.44 -2.11 6.08
N ASP A 193 -1.75 -3.08 5.21
CA ASP A 193 -0.84 -4.11 4.73
C ASP A 193 -0.04 -3.59 3.52
N GLN A 194 1.28 -3.52 3.69
CA GLN A 194 2.18 -3.01 2.67
C GLN A 194 2.29 -3.94 1.46
N ALA A 195 2.22 -5.27 1.68
CA ALA A 195 2.31 -6.23 0.60
C ALA A 195 1.07 -6.18 -0.30
N GLU A 196 -0.11 -5.91 0.27
CA GLU A 196 -1.32 -5.61 -0.50
C GLU A 196 -1.13 -4.37 -1.37
N ALA A 197 -0.75 -3.24 -0.76
CA ALA A 197 -0.56 -2.00 -1.50
C ALA A 197 0.47 -2.15 -2.64
N MET A 198 1.58 -2.86 -2.37
CA MET A 198 2.66 -3.05 -3.34
C MET A 198 2.28 -3.96 -4.51
N ALA A 199 1.50 -5.01 -4.26
CA ALA A 199 1.20 -6.01 -5.28
C ALA A 199 -0.03 -5.66 -6.14
N MET A 200 -0.90 -4.77 -5.67
CA MET A 200 -2.22 -4.56 -6.26
C MET A 200 -2.40 -3.22 -6.94
N SER A 201 -1.65 -2.20 -6.52
CA SER A 201 -1.97 -0.82 -6.86
C SER A 201 -1.22 -0.34 -8.08
N ASP A 202 -1.89 0.44 -8.92
CA ASP A 202 -1.22 1.28 -9.90
C ASP A 202 -0.51 2.44 -9.19
N ARG A 203 -1.15 2.98 -8.15
CA ARG A 203 -0.63 4.08 -7.35
C ARG A 203 -0.98 3.93 -5.87
N ILE A 204 -0.06 4.34 -5.00
CA ILE A 204 -0.25 4.31 -3.54
C ILE A 204 -0.23 5.75 -3.03
N VAL A 205 -1.19 6.06 -2.15
CA VAL A 205 -1.27 7.30 -1.37
C VAL A 205 -0.85 6.96 0.06
N VAL A 206 0.36 7.35 0.45
CA VAL A 206 0.88 7.13 1.81
C VAL A 206 0.35 8.23 2.72
N MET A 207 -0.36 7.83 3.77
CA MET A 207 -0.93 8.74 4.76
C MET A 207 -0.29 8.54 6.14
N ASN A 208 -0.02 9.64 6.83
CA ASN A 208 0.39 9.66 8.23
C ASN A 208 -0.26 10.84 8.96
N ALA A 209 -0.72 10.62 10.19
CA ALA A 209 -1.32 11.65 11.05
C ALA A 209 -2.31 12.60 10.32
N GLY A 210 -3.22 12.04 9.51
CA GLY A 210 -4.23 12.82 8.81
C GLY A 210 -3.73 13.61 7.59
N ARG A 211 -2.51 13.35 7.10
CA ARG A 211 -1.88 14.01 5.95
C ARG A 211 -1.48 12.99 4.90
N VAL A 212 -1.53 13.39 3.63
CA VAL A 212 -0.82 12.70 2.55
C VAL A 212 0.65 13.06 2.66
N ILE A 213 1.50 12.05 2.75
CA ILE A 213 2.96 12.19 2.84
C ILE A 213 3.56 12.09 1.45
N GLU A 214 3.15 11.07 0.69
CA GLU A 214 3.72 10.82 -0.63
C GLU A 214 2.71 10.05 -1.50
N VAL A 215 2.77 10.28 -2.81
CA VAL A 215 1.94 9.60 -3.80
C VAL A 215 2.85 9.17 -4.94
N GLY A 216 2.75 7.92 -5.36
CA GLY A 216 3.56 7.38 -6.44
C GLY A 216 3.21 5.93 -6.75
N THR A 217 3.85 5.37 -7.78
CA THR A 217 3.72 3.94 -8.06
C THR A 217 4.38 3.12 -6.94
N PRO A 218 3.99 1.84 -6.75
CA PRO A 218 4.65 0.96 -5.78
C PRO A 218 6.18 0.92 -5.93
N LEU A 219 6.66 0.89 -7.17
CA LEU A 219 8.07 0.79 -7.48
C LEU A 219 8.83 2.07 -7.09
N GLU A 220 8.27 3.24 -7.41
CA GLU A 220 8.86 4.54 -7.07
C GLU A 220 8.94 4.72 -5.56
N LEU A 221 7.83 4.51 -4.84
CA LEU A 221 7.81 4.69 -3.39
C LEU A 221 8.69 3.69 -2.65
N TYR A 222 8.89 2.49 -3.21
CA TYR A 222 9.79 1.51 -2.62
C TYR A 222 11.27 1.83 -2.90
N ARG A 223 11.62 2.07 -4.17
CA ARG A 223 13.03 2.20 -4.59
C ARG A 223 13.60 3.60 -4.40
N SER A 224 12.78 4.62 -4.51
CA SER A 224 13.20 6.02 -4.48
C SER A 224 12.18 6.88 -3.73
N PRO A 225 11.88 6.55 -2.45
CA PRO A 225 11.02 7.39 -1.62
C PRO A 225 11.66 8.76 -1.44
N ARG A 226 10.84 9.81 -1.50
CA ARG A 226 11.26 11.19 -1.21
C ARG A 226 11.22 11.49 0.28
N GLN A 227 10.31 10.83 1.01
CA GLN A 227 10.08 11.06 2.43
C GLN A 227 10.64 9.90 3.29
N ALA A 228 11.33 10.23 4.38
CA ALA A 228 11.90 9.31 5.37
C ALA A 228 10.81 8.47 6.03
N PHE A 229 9.63 9.04 6.26
CA PHE A 229 8.48 8.27 6.70
C PHE A 229 8.11 7.20 5.67
N THR A 230 7.99 7.54 4.38
CA THR A 230 7.69 6.56 3.31
C THR A 230 8.77 5.49 3.24
N ALA A 231 10.04 5.88 3.28
CA ALA A 231 11.18 4.97 3.25
C ALA A 231 11.16 3.97 4.42
N GLY A 232 10.91 4.46 5.63
CA GLY A 232 10.84 3.68 6.87
C GLY A 232 9.57 2.86 7.02
N PHE A 233 8.47 3.33 6.42
CA PHE A 233 7.17 2.67 6.49
C PHE A 233 7.05 1.53 5.47
N LEU A 234 7.59 1.70 4.26
CA LEU A 234 7.49 0.70 3.18
C LEU A 234 8.66 -0.27 3.21
N GLY A 235 8.51 -1.41 3.89
CA GLY A 235 9.55 -2.42 4.03
C GLY A 235 10.71 -1.99 4.95
N GLN A 236 11.78 -2.78 4.97
CA GLN A 236 12.96 -2.44 5.76
C GLN A 236 13.87 -1.46 4.99
N THR A 237 14.50 -0.54 5.70
CA THR A 237 15.51 0.37 5.16
C THR A 237 16.56 0.68 6.22
N ASN A 238 17.76 1.01 5.77
CA ASN A 238 18.74 1.74 6.57
C ASN A 238 18.55 3.23 6.27
N LEU A 239 18.35 4.04 7.30
CA LEU A 239 18.34 5.49 7.19
C LEU A 239 19.69 6.00 7.70
N LEU A 240 20.47 6.60 6.81
CA LEU A 240 21.85 7.00 7.09
C LEU A 240 21.96 8.51 7.02
N ALA A 241 22.46 9.12 8.10
CA ALA A 241 22.85 10.52 8.09
C ALA A 241 24.06 10.70 7.17
N VAL A 242 24.01 11.71 6.31
CA VAL A 242 25.08 12.02 5.36
C VAL A 242 25.39 13.50 5.36
N THR A 243 26.62 13.85 4.97
CA THR A 243 26.97 15.23 4.63
C THR A 243 27.20 15.32 3.13
N ALA A 244 26.30 16.02 2.43
CA ALA A 244 26.32 16.18 0.98
C ALA A 244 27.17 17.38 0.55
N SER A 245 27.85 17.23 -0.60
CA SER A 245 28.62 18.26 -1.29
C SER A 245 28.52 18.04 -2.80
N GLY A 246 27.54 18.68 -3.44
CA GLY A 246 27.18 18.44 -4.84
C GLY A 246 26.51 17.07 -5.01
N ARG A 247 26.91 16.30 -6.03
CA ARG A 247 26.41 14.93 -6.25
C ARG A 247 27.12 13.88 -5.41
N LYS A 248 27.83 14.25 -4.35
CA LYS A 248 28.55 13.31 -3.49
C LYS A 248 28.17 13.50 -2.05
N ALA A 249 28.19 12.43 -1.28
CA ALA A 249 27.94 12.48 0.16
C ALA A 249 28.89 11.56 0.94
N HIS A 250 29.23 11.96 2.15
CA HIS A 250 29.95 11.11 3.10
C HIS A 250 28.96 10.37 3.99
N LEU A 251 29.09 9.04 4.01
CA LEU A 251 28.43 8.16 4.98
C LEU A 251 29.06 8.33 6.38
N PRO A 252 28.41 7.86 7.46
CA PRO A 252 28.89 8.06 8.84
C PRO A 252 30.32 7.55 9.11
N TRP A 253 30.78 6.55 8.35
CA TRP A 253 32.13 5.99 8.45
C TRP A 253 33.12 6.57 7.43
N GLY A 254 32.78 7.70 6.80
CA GLY A 254 33.66 8.47 5.91
C GLY A 254 33.66 8.05 4.44
N GLN A 255 33.01 6.94 4.07
CA GLN A 255 32.92 6.48 2.68
C GLN A 255 32.15 7.49 1.82
N LEU A 256 32.69 7.77 0.63
CA LEU A 256 32.10 8.65 -0.36
C LEU A 256 31.14 7.86 -1.26
N VAL A 257 29.93 8.38 -1.47
CA VAL A 257 28.90 7.83 -2.35
C VAL A 257 28.34 8.90 -3.27
N ASP A 258 27.84 8.50 -4.44
CA ASP A 258 27.18 9.43 -5.36
C ASP A 258 25.68 9.55 -5.02
N LEU A 259 25.18 10.79 -5.08
CA LEU A 259 23.78 11.13 -4.88
C LEU A 259 23.05 11.19 -6.22
N ALA A 260 21.77 10.83 -6.19
CA ALA A 260 20.88 10.98 -7.34
C ALA A 260 20.74 12.45 -7.76
N GLU A 261 20.76 13.37 -6.79
CA GLU A 261 20.54 14.81 -6.97
C GLU A 261 21.64 15.63 -6.27
N ASP A 262 21.82 16.89 -6.70
CA ASP A 262 22.77 17.81 -6.07
C ASP A 262 22.25 18.28 -4.71
N ALA A 263 23.10 18.20 -3.68
CA ALA A 263 22.76 18.68 -2.35
C ALA A 263 23.99 19.23 -1.60
N ALA A 264 23.73 20.04 -0.58
CA ALA A 264 24.76 20.62 0.26
C ALA A 264 24.37 20.55 1.75
N GLY A 265 25.31 20.13 2.59
CA GLY A 265 25.14 20.07 4.04
C GLY A 265 24.55 18.76 4.54
N PRO A 266 24.06 18.72 5.80
CA PRO A 266 23.57 17.50 6.43
C PRO A 266 22.21 17.08 5.85
N GLY A 267 22.10 15.79 5.52
CA GLY A 267 20.88 15.17 5.02
C GLY A 267 20.78 13.70 5.41
N GLN A 268 19.81 12.99 4.83
CA GLN A 268 19.60 11.57 5.08
C GLN A 268 19.38 10.83 3.76
N VAL A 269 19.93 9.62 3.65
CA VAL A 269 19.67 8.71 2.53
C VAL A 269 19.01 7.43 3.03
N SER A 270 18.16 6.85 2.19
CA SER A 270 17.59 5.52 2.39
C SER A 270 18.38 4.50 1.57
N VAL A 271 18.86 3.45 2.23
CA VAL A 271 19.51 2.31 1.57
C VAL A 271 18.79 1.03 1.95
N ARG A 272 18.19 0.37 0.96
CA ARG A 272 17.46 -0.88 1.16
C ARG A 272 18.41 -2.03 1.53
N PRO A 273 18.09 -2.90 2.49
CA PRO A 273 18.96 -4.01 2.88
C PRO A 273 19.38 -4.89 1.71
N GLU A 274 18.47 -5.18 0.78
CA GLU A 274 18.70 -6.01 -0.40
C GLU A 274 19.49 -5.30 -1.50
N SER A 275 19.71 -3.99 -1.37
CA SER A 275 20.55 -3.21 -2.28
C SER A 275 22.02 -3.14 -1.84
N ILE A 276 22.32 -3.62 -0.63
CA ILE A 276 23.68 -3.68 -0.10
C ILE A 276 24.25 -5.07 -0.40
N GLY A 277 25.29 -5.14 -1.21
CA GLY A 277 25.99 -6.41 -1.44
C GLY A 277 26.91 -6.74 -0.26
N ILE A 278 26.85 -7.97 0.24
CA ILE A 278 27.71 -8.49 1.32
C ILE A 278 28.56 -9.65 0.80
N ARG A 279 29.86 -9.64 1.11
CA ARG A 279 30.78 -10.75 0.82
C ARG A 279 31.70 -11.01 2.00
N ALA A 280 31.96 -12.28 2.31
CA ALA A 280 32.98 -12.65 3.29
C ALA A 280 34.37 -12.29 2.76
N CYS A 281 35.19 -11.66 3.60
CA CYS A 281 36.59 -11.42 3.25
C CYS A 281 37.38 -12.70 3.53
N ASP A 282 37.82 -13.39 2.48
CA ASP A 282 38.77 -14.49 2.65
C ASP A 282 40.13 -13.96 3.07
N ARG A 283 40.76 -14.64 4.04
CA ARG A 283 42.12 -14.34 4.50
C ARG A 283 43.12 -14.62 3.36
N GLY A 284 43.30 -13.68 2.45
CA GLY A 284 44.33 -13.76 1.39
C GLY A 284 44.10 -12.95 0.12
N GLY A 285 42.89 -12.46 -0.14
CA GLY A 285 42.61 -11.64 -1.33
C GLY A 285 42.88 -10.17 -1.10
N ARG A 286 43.86 -9.59 -1.82
CA ARG A 286 43.98 -8.12 -1.96
C ARG A 286 42.84 -7.64 -2.87
N ASP A 287 41.69 -7.29 -2.30
CA ASP A 287 40.61 -6.66 -3.06
C ASP A 287 40.78 -5.13 -3.03
N THR A 288 41.19 -4.58 -4.17
CA THR A 288 41.50 -3.16 -4.40
C THR A 288 40.27 -2.37 -4.87
N GLY A 289 39.17 -2.40 -4.13
CA GLY A 289 38.00 -1.59 -4.49
C GLY A 289 37.09 -1.29 -3.31
N SER A 290 37.21 -0.08 -2.74
CA SER A 290 36.24 0.60 -1.85
C SER A 290 35.38 -0.28 -0.90
N CYS A 291 35.97 -1.30 -0.27
CA CYS A 291 35.27 -2.13 0.70
C CYS A 291 35.56 -1.60 2.10
N ALA A 292 34.57 -0.98 2.73
CA ALA A 292 34.70 -0.60 4.14
C ALA A 292 34.67 -1.87 5.02
N PRO A 293 35.65 -2.08 5.92
CA PRO A 293 35.68 -3.27 6.77
C PRO A 293 34.51 -3.24 7.73
N ALA A 294 33.62 -4.23 7.62
CA ALA A 294 32.44 -4.35 8.47
C ALA A 294 32.40 -5.75 9.10
N THR A 295 31.73 -5.90 10.24
CA THR A 295 31.67 -7.17 10.98
C THR A 295 30.23 -7.63 11.12
N VAL A 296 29.95 -8.89 10.85
CA VAL A 296 28.61 -9.47 11.06
C VAL A 296 28.34 -9.53 12.56
N ALA A 297 27.35 -8.78 13.04
CA ALA A 297 26.90 -8.81 14.43
C ALA A 297 25.82 -9.89 14.66
N GLY A 298 25.03 -10.19 13.64
CA GLY A 298 24.00 -11.23 13.72
C GLY A 298 23.44 -11.61 12.36
N VAL A 299 22.82 -12.80 12.31
CA VAL A 299 22.16 -13.33 11.11
C VAL A 299 20.81 -13.92 11.50
N SER A 300 19.79 -13.66 10.69
CA SER A 300 18.45 -14.26 10.82
C SER A 300 18.07 -14.88 9.49
N PHE A 301 17.93 -16.21 9.46
CA PHE A 301 17.48 -16.94 8.28
C PHE A 301 15.95 -16.90 8.20
N MET A 302 15.42 -16.46 7.05
CA MET A 302 13.99 -16.26 6.80
C MET A 302 13.48 -17.12 5.64
N GLY A 303 14.18 -18.22 5.31
CA GLY A 303 13.84 -19.09 4.19
C GLY A 303 14.43 -18.58 2.88
N ALA A 304 13.68 -17.77 2.12
CA ALA A 304 14.12 -17.26 0.82
C ALA A 304 15.23 -16.20 0.91
N SER A 305 15.47 -15.65 2.11
CA SER A 305 16.49 -14.64 2.37
C SER A 305 17.13 -14.82 3.74
N ALA A 306 18.33 -14.29 3.90
CA ALA A 306 18.99 -14.09 5.19
C ALA A 306 19.14 -12.59 5.45
N LEU A 307 18.70 -12.15 6.63
CA LEU A 307 18.88 -10.77 7.09
C LEU A 307 20.08 -10.73 8.03
N TYR A 308 21.11 -10.00 7.62
CA TYR A 308 22.33 -9.74 8.39
C TYR A 308 22.23 -8.40 9.10
N THR A 309 22.67 -8.36 10.35
CA THR A 309 23.01 -7.12 11.04
C THR A 309 24.53 -6.97 11.00
N VAL A 310 25.02 -5.91 10.37
CA VAL A 310 26.44 -5.67 10.11
C VAL A 310 26.88 -4.37 10.78
N ALA A 311 27.96 -4.42 11.55
CA ALA A 311 28.55 -3.26 12.22
C ALA A 311 29.67 -2.64 11.36
N ILE A 312 29.63 -1.33 11.17
CA ILE A 312 30.63 -0.53 10.47
C ILE A 312 30.93 0.74 11.28
N GLY A 313 32.12 0.80 11.89
CA GLY A 313 32.37 1.76 12.98
C GLY A 313 31.31 1.64 14.07
N ASP A 314 30.66 2.76 14.41
CA ASP A 314 29.56 2.82 15.40
C ASP A 314 28.16 2.62 14.79
N THR A 315 28.06 2.35 13.48
CA THR A 315 26.77 2.21 12.78
C THR A 315 26.39 0.75 12.58
N LEU A 316 25.12 0.40 12.84
CA LEU A 316 24.56 -0.91 12.53
C LEU A 316 23.69 -0.82 11.27
N LEU A 317 23.96 -1.70 10.31
CA LEU A 317 23.24 -1.83 9.05
C LEU A 317 22.51 -3.16 8.98
N LYS A 318 21.32 -3.15 8.39
CA LYS A 318 20.61 -4.34 7.95
C LYS A 318 20.97 -4.61 6.48
N VAL A 319 21.38 -5.82 6.18
CA VAL A 319 21.71 -6.26 4.82
C VAL A 319 20.93 -7.53 4.53
N SER A 320 20.24 -7.60 3.40
CA SER A 320 19.47 -8.77 3.00
C SER A 320 20.15 -9.45 1.82
N GLN A 321 20.36 -10.76 1.92
CA GLN A 321 20.89 -11.58 0.84
C GLN A 321 19.89 -12.68 0.52
N ALA A 322 19.74 -13.01 -0.76
CA ALA A 322 19.00 -14.21 -1.16
C ALA A 322 19.61 -15.45 -0.49
N GLY A 323 18.77 -16.34 0.03
CA GLY A 323 19.20 -17.52 0.76
C GLY A 323 20.04 -18.44 -0.12
N GLY A 324 21.36 -18.49 0.13
CA GLY A 324 22.28 -19.47 -0.44
C GLY A 324 22.62 -20.57 0.57
N ASP A 325 23.30 -21.62 0.11
CA ASP A 325 23.62 -22.82 0.91
C ASP A 325 24.51 -22.55 2.14
N ALA A 326 25.21 -21.41 2.20
CA ALA A 326 26.12 -21.06 3.31
C ALA A 326 25.86 -19.65 3.85
N LEU A 327 25.53 -19.56 5.14
CA LEU A 327 25.38 -18.30 5.86
C LEU A 327 26.73 -17.80 6.38
N ILE A 328 26.95 -16.48 6.34
CA ILE A 328 28.11 -15.86 6.99
C ILE A 328 27.87 -15.82 8.50
N GLU A 329 28.77 -16.45 9.26
CA GLU A 329 28.68 -16.50 10.72
C GLU A 329 28.92 -15.12 11.38
N PRO A 330 28.26 -14.83 12.52
CA PRO A 330 28.59 -13.68 13.34
C PRO A 330 30.08 -13.65 13.73
N GLY A 331 30.65 -12.45 13.80
CA GLY A 331 32.07 -12.20 14.09
C GLY A 331 32.98 -12.22 12.87
N ARG A 332 32.50 -12.60 11.69
CA ARG A 332 33.27 -12.54 10.44
C ARG A 332 33.37 -11.11 9.89
N THR A 333 34.54 -10.77 9.37
CA THR A 333 34.74 -9.56 8.59
C THR A 333 34.19 -9.73 7.18
N VAL A 334 33.43 -8.75 6.75
CA VAL A 334 32.77 -8.71 5.45
C VAL A 334 33.06 -7.40 4.74
N ALA A 335 33.01 -7.46 3.42
CA ALA A 335 33.01 -6.31 2.53
C ALA A 335 31.56 -5.96 2.18
N LEU A 336 31.24 -4.67 2.26
CA LEU A 336 29.96 -4.12 1.83
C LEU A 336 30.11 -3.32 0.54
N SER A 337 29.14 -3.47 -0.36
CA SER A 337 29.00 -2.66 -1.58
C SER A 337 27.64 -1.96 -1.55
N PHE A 338 27.62 -0.68 -1.89
CA PHE A 338 26.43 0.16 -1.88
C PHE A 338 26.00 0.47 -3.32
N PRO A 339 24.72 0.81 -3.54
CA PRO A 339 24.24 1.25 -4.85
C PRO A 339 24.98 2.47 -5.38
N ASP A 340 25.12 2.57 -6.70
CA ASP A 340 25.85 3.65 -7.36
C ASP A 340 25.21 5.02 -7.15
N ARG A 341 23.90 5.10 -6.92
CA ARG A 341 23.17 6.36 -6.73
C ARG A 341 22.19 6.24 -5.58
N LEU A 342 22.35 7.09 -4.57
CA LEU A 342 21.46 7.13 -3.42
C LEU A 342 20.54 8.36 -3.49
N PRO A 343 19.21 8.18 -3.36
CA PRO A 343 18.29 9.30 -3.26
C PRO A 343 18.45 9.97 -1.89
N LEU A 344 18.49 11.31 -1.90
CA LEU A 344 18.43 12.11 -0.69
C LEU A 344 16.96 12.27 -0.29
N LEU A 345 16.67 12.12 1.01
CA LEU A 345 15.35 12.33 1.57
C LEU A 345 15.11 13.83 1.82
N GLU A 346 13.89 14.29 1.56
CA GLU A 346 13.51 15.70 1.64
C GLU A 346 13.20 16.17 3.06
N ASP A 347 12.66 15.27 3.87
CA ASP A 347 12.41 15.44 5.30
C ASP A 347 13.61 14.94 6.11
N ARG A 348 13.94 15.69 7.16
CA ARG A 348 14.77 15.14 8.24
C ARG A 348 13.90 14.11 8.96
N ALA A 349 14.45 12.91 9.21
CA ALA A 349 13.72 11.86 9.93
C ALA A 349 12.94 12.45 11.12
N PRO A 350 11.73 11.96 11.41
CA PRO A 350 11.11 12.26 12.69
C PRO A 350 12.08 11.84 13.78
N ASP A 351 12.40 12.78 14.68
CA ASP A 351 13.18 12.46 15.88
C ASP A 351 12.59 11.20 16.51
N ARG A 352 13.46 10.26 16.89
CA ARG A 352 13.09 9.06 17.64
C ARG A 352 12.60 9.47 19.04
N GLU A 353 11.44 10.08 19.13
CA GLU A 353 10.76 10.39 20.39
C GLU A 353 9.25 10.59 20.14
N ALA A 354 8.56 9.48 19.94
CA ALA A 354 7.13 9.33 20.23
C ALA A 354 6.83 7.83 20.40
N ALA A 355 7.22 7.30 21.56
CA ALA A 355 6.73 6.03 22.08
C ALA A 355 5.58 6.30 23.06
#